data_AF-A0A5N5W377-F1
#
_entry.id   AF-A0A5N5W377-F1
#
_cell.length_a   1.000
_cell.length_b   1.000
_cell.length_c   1.000
_cell.angle_alpha   90.00
_cell.angle_beta   90.00
_cell.angle_gamma   90.00
#
_symmetry.space_group_name_H-M   'P 1'
#
loop_
_entity.id
_entity.type
_entity.pdbx_description
1 polymer ?
#
loop_
_entity_poly.entity_id
_entity_poly.type
_entity_poly.pdbx_seq_one_letter_code
_entity_poly.pdbx_strand_id
1 'polypeptide(L)'
;MPEHTEHTLLYIKYVDDALADQGATAVEGVTSGISLRVLARALPDGRTSVAVSLYERVHRMRASGKAFHYWTPKTFTSMARTKKSLVVLREIDRRTGRSYTRHVFSETLAESWIHGLSWILERWLCDNPEARRLEGPEPGGVDKAVDQAIAAIREHIGELPDWNNRFPLLKDDQLNRRPASSYLPYLDAHDHAQVAKNLFGVRAYRRPLAREVERLDTSTLGWFAMFRGLVPVDWLIDAMRTTETPDGSDLMRQPSLTSLQRRGIRSILRRTPQPVLRRILKEPVHQARRTLADAADCTAHRLAVTRDLDLLPETIAARGQRRIRGSRDLEHLVRNLPATQRWHNPRSWTAGRVLREEIGALREMEQYNREIRLLPEGAAQAADWDLWKDEGFRVQALGLIEDRRRELMAAHERERYEREEARRLERIARQAQRHQWALQMAALLDGREVASGLSLVVARDAETLSHWGAMLNNCIGAYAGELELDVFAAVCEADGRVRLNLQITQSHGVEQILGKNNRDAVRELGEAAQQVVDGLSAMEVNFQPEALGMAGLRLPQRTH
;
A
#
# COMPACT_ATOMS: atom_id res chain seq x y z
N MET A 1 -4.02 -52.89 9.69
CA MET A 1 -3.94 -51.60 8.95
C MET A 1 -2.65 -51.64 8.15
N PRO A 2 -2.62 -51.33 6.85
CA PRO A 2 -1.35 -51.31 6.12
C PRO A 2 -0.45 -50.24 6.75
N GLU A 3 0.76 -50.65 7.13
CA GLU A 3 1.77 -49.73 7.66
C GLU A 3 2.04 -48.64 6.64
N HIS A 4 1.95 -47.37 7.06
CA HIS A 4 2.36 -46.26 6.20
C HIS A 4 3.88 -46.28 6.09
N THR A 5 4.40 -46.93 5.05
CA THR A 5 5.83 -46.92 4.75
C THR A 5 6.21 -45.53 4.21
N GLU A 6 6.88 -44.74 5.06
CA GLU A 6 7.50 -43.48 4.66
C GLU A 6 8.98 -43.73 4.34
N HIS A 7 9.41 -43.35 3.13
CA HIS A 7 10.79 -43.44 2.67
C HIS A 7 11.38 -42.03 2.57
N THR A 8 12.47 -41.77 3.30
CA THR A 8 13.19 -40.50 3.18
C THR A 8 14.10 -40.54 1.96
N LEU A 9 13.81 -39.69 0.97
CA LEU A 9 14.62 -39.58 -0.25
C LEU A 9 15.78 -38.60 -0.08
N LEU A 10 15.55 -37.54 0.70
CA LEU A 10 16.56 -36.54 1.03
C LEU A 10 16.21 -35.91 2.37
N TYR A 11 17.22 -35.73 3.22
CA TYR A 11 17.08 -34.95 4.43
C TYR A 11 18.38 -34.20 4.69
N ILE A 12 18.30 -32.88 4.58
CA ILE A 12 19.40 -31.96 4.78
C ILE A 12 19.01 -31.04 5.92
N LYS A 13 19.97 -30.76 6.81
CA LYS A 13 19.78 -29.91 7.97
C LYS A 13 21.08 -29.24 8.34
N TYR A 14 21.06 -27.91 8.34
CA TYR A 14 22.17 -27.06 8.80
C TYR A 14 21.71 -26.14 9.92
N VAL A 15 22.65 -25.80 10.77
CA VAL A 15 22.46 -24.81 11.84
C VAL A 15 23.68 -23.93 11.95
N ASP A 16 23.45 -22.68 12.29
CA ASP A 16 24.48 -21.74 12.67
C ASP A 16 24.29 -21.42 14.16
N ASP A 17 25.13 -22.04 14.99
CA ASP A 17 25.03 -21.86 16.44
C ASP A 17 25.54 -20.48 16.87
N ALA A 18 26.46 -19.85 16.11
CA ALA A 18 26.90 -18.49 16.39
C ALA A 18 25.78 -17.47 16.16
N LEU A 19 24.98 -17.64 15.10
CA LEU A 19 23.77 -16.85 14.88
C LEU A 19 22.66 -17.17 15.88
N ALA A 20 22.59 -18.41 16.38
CA ALA A 20 21.70 -18.72 17.49
C ALA A 20 22.12 -17.91 18.72
N ASP A 21 23.41 -17.89 19.06
CA ASP A 21 23.93 -17.16 20.21
C ASP A 21 23.77 -15.64 20.05
N GLN A 22 23.99 -15.09 18.85
CA GLN A 22 23.68 -13.68 18.55
C GLN A 22 22.16 -13.40 18.65
N GLY A 23 21.33 -14.29 18.12
CA GLY A 23 19.87 -14.23 18.21
C GLY A 23 19.31 -14.42 19.62
N ALA A 24 20.11 -14.88 20.58
CA ALA A 24 19.78 -14.90 22.00
C ALA A 24 19.64 -13.49 22.59
N THR A 25 20.05 -12.45 21.86
CA THR A 25 19.89 -11.05 22.27
C THR A 25 18.76 -10.32 21.53
N ALA A 26 18.20 -10.90 20.47
CA ALA A 26 17.23 -10.25 19.59
C ALA A 26 15.78 -10.68 19.91
N VAL A 27 14.94 -9.70 20.25
CA VAL A 27 13.50 -9.90 20.58
C VAL A 27 12.71 -10.53 19.42
N GLU A 28 13.08 -10.23 18.18
CA GLU A 28 12.40 -10.71 16.97
C GLU A 28 12.74 -12.17 16.60
N GLY A 29 13.81 -12.71 17.19
CA GLY A 29 14.38 -14.01 16.83
C GLY A 29 15.21 -13.96 15.55
N VAL A 30 16.12 -14.92 15.40
CA VAL A 30 17.02 -15.06 14.25
C VAL A 30 16.81 -16.44 13.64
N THR A 31 16.86 -16.51 12.30
CA THR A 31 16.85 -17.80 11.60
C THR A 31 18.25 -18.39 11.66
N SER A 32 18.46 -19.34 12.57
CA SER A 32 19.76 -19.96 12.87
C SER A 32 19.90 -21.35 12.27
N GLY A 33 19.07 -21.71 11.29
CA GLY A 33 19.17 -22.99 10.62
C GLY A 33 18.12 -23.18 9.55
N ILE A 34 18.38 -24.15 8.70
CA ILE A 34 17.53 -24.49 7.57
C ILE A 34 17.54 -25.99 7.34
N SER A 35 16.41 -26.53 6.89
CA SER A 35 16.28 -27.95 6.62
C SER A 35 15.41 -28.19 5.40
N LEU A 36 15.89 -29.03 4.49
CA LEU A 36 15.15 -29.53 3.34
C LEU A 36 14.87 -31.01 3.55
N ARG A 37 13.60 -31.40 3.48
CA ARG A 37 13.16 -32.79 3.64
C ARG A 37 12.29 -33.22 2.47
N VAL A 38 12.67 -34.33 1.84
CA VAL A 38 11.94 -35.00 0.76
C VAL A 38 11.55 -36.39 1.23
N LEU A 39 10.25 -36.68 1.21
CA LEU A 39 9.68 -37.95 1.67
C LEU A 39 8.81 -38.56 0.57
N ALA A 40 9.06 -39.81 0.21
CA ALA A 40 8.11 -40.64 -0.52
C ALA A 40 7.20 -41.38 0.48
N ARG A 41 5.92 -41.48 0.15
CA ARG A 41 4.91 -42.17 0.97
C ARG A 41 4.02 -43.00 0.08
N ALA A 42 3.85 -44.27 0.44
CA ALA A 42 2.82 -45.11 -0.15
C ALA A 42 1.45 -44.69 0.39
N LEU A 43 0.54 -44.35 -0.52
CA LEU A 43 -0.86 -44.07 -0.20
C LEU A 43 -1.62 -45.40 0.00
N PRO A 44 -2.76 -45.39 0.72
CA PRO A 44 -3.57 -46.59 0.95
C PRO A 44 -4.03 -47.33 -0.31
N ASP A 45 -3.98 -46.69 -1.47
CA ASP A 45 -4.32 -47.31 -2.76
C ASP A 45 -3.09 -47.64 -3.62
N GLY A 46 -1.93 -47.83 -2.99
CA GLY A 46 -0.70 -48.33 -3.62
C GLY A 46 0.06 -47.28 -4.44
N ARG A 47 -0.46 -46.06 -4.55
CA ARG A 47 0.20 -44.97 -5.30
C ARG A 47 1.20 -44.23 -4.42
N THR A 48 2.26 -43.71 -5.01
CA THR A 48 3.26 -42.93 -4.28
C THR A 48 2.95 -41.43 -4.30
N SER A 49 3.14 -40.78 -3.16
CA SER A 49 3.19 -39.33 -3.02
C SER A 49 4.56 -38.93 -2.53
N VAL A 50 5.15 -37.92 -3.15
CA VAL A 50 6.39 -37.28 -2.68
C VAL A 50 6.01 -35.95 -2.02
N ALA A 51 6.47 -35.71 -0.80
CA ALA A 51 6.32 -34.44 -0.09
C ALA A 51 7.69 -33.78 0.10
N VAL A 52 7.79 -32.51 -0.25
CA VAL A 52 8.98 -31.69 -0.05
C VAL A 52 8.66 -30.55 0.90
N SER A 53 9.46 -30.43 1.95
CA SER A 53 9.27 -29.45 3.01
C SER A 53 10.59 -28.72 3.27
N LEU A 54 10.52 -27.39 3.29
CA LEU A 54 11.61 -26.53 3.73
C LEU A 54 11.23 -25.95 5.09
N TYR A 55 12.11 -26.12 6.08
CA TYR A 55 11.95 -25.60 7.43
C TYR A 55 13.08 -24.63 7.75
N GLU A 56 12.77 -23.62 8.53
CA GLU A 56 13.74 -22.72 9.16
C GLU A 56 13.78 -23.00 10.65
N ARG A 57 14.97 -23.06 11.23
CA ARG A 57 15.17 -23.05 12.68
C ARG A 57 15.17 -21.60 13.12
N VAL A 58 14.19 -21.22 13.91
CA VAL A 58 14.15 -19.90 14.52
C VAL A 58 14.66 -20.05 15.94
N HIS A 59 15.73 -19.32 16.26
CA HIS A 59 16.20 -19.13 17.62
C HIS A 59 15.67 -17.80 18.14
N ARG A 60 15.08 -17.80 19.33
CA ARG A 60 14.52 -16.59 19.91
C ARG A 60 14.72 -16.56 21.42
N MET A 61 14.94 -15.36 21.93
CA MET A 61 14.90 -15.09 23.36
C MET A 61 13.45 -14.87 23.81
N ARG A 62 12.99 -15.66 24.79
CA ARG A 62 11.79 -15.28 25.53
C ARG A 62 12.09 -14.07 26.39
N ALA A 63 11.06 -13.30 26.66
CA ALA A 63 11.16 -12.16 27.55
C ALA A 63 11.67 -12.55 28.96
N SER A 64 11.45 -13.81 29.38
CA SER A 64 12.03 -14.38 30.60
C SER A 64 13.54 -14.68 30.55
N GLY A 65 14.28 -14.24 29.52
CA GLY A 65 15.69 -14.57 29.32
C GLY A 65 15.98 -16.03 28.94
N LYS A 66 14.95 -16.85 28.67
CA LYS A 66 15.12 -18.28 28.31
C LYS A 66 15.16 -18.45 26.80
N ALA A 67 16.23 -19.04 26.30
CA ALA A 67 16.41 -19.27 24.88
C ALA A 67 15.53 -20.45 24.46
N PHE A 68 14.82 -20.30 23.35
CA PHE A 68 14.07 -21.40 22.77
C PHE A 68 14.27 -21.43 21.26
N HIS A 69 14.31 -22.63 20.71
CA HIS A 69 14.38 -22.86 19.27
C HIS A 69 13.22 -23.72 18.82
N TYR A 70 12.72 -23.43 17.64
CA TYR A 70 11.70 -24.25 16.99
C TYR A 70 11.91 -24.25 15.49
N TRP A 71 11.48 -25.34 14.86
CA TRP A 71 11.48 -25.46 13.41
C TRP A 71 10.13 -24.97 12.88
N THR A 72 10.16 -23.92 12.08
CA THR A 72 8.98 -23.39 11.41
C THR A 72 9.01 -23.77 9.93
N PRO A 73 7.91 -24.28 9.38
CA PRO A 73 7.82 -24.61 7.96
C PRO A 73 7.76 -23.34 7.13
N LYS A 74 8.75 -23.14 6.25
CA LYS A 74 8.79 -22.07 5.25
C LYS A 74 7.94 -22.41 4.04
N THR A 75 8.14 -23.61 3.50
CA THR A 75 7.45 -24.08 2.29
C THR A 75 7.04 -25.54 2.45
N PHE A 76 5.82 -25.87 2.03
CA PHE A 76 5.34 -27.25 1.98
C PHE A 76 4.69 -27.53 0.63
N THR A 77 5.21 -28.54 -0.06
CA THR A 77 4.76 -28.94 -1.38
C THR A 77 4.68 -30.45 -1.48
N SER A 78 3.81 -30.97 -2.34
CA SER A 78 3.69 -32.41 -2.57
C SER A 78 3.36 -32.72 -4.01
N MET A 79 4.03 -33.71 -4.57
CA MET A 79 3.75 -34.28 -5.88
C MET A 79 3.12 -35.66 -5.73
N ALA A 80 2.08 -35.97 -6.48
CA ALA A 80 1.45 -37.29 -6.44
C ALA A 80 0.81 -37.66 -7.77
N ARG A 81 0.79 -38.97 -8.07
CA ARG A 81 0.01 -39.51 -9.19
C ARG A 81 -1.43 -39.77 -8.77
N THR A 82 -2.38 -39.22 -9.53
CA THR A 82 -3.83 -39.40 -9.33
C THR A 82 -4.30 -40.78 -9.80
N LYS A 83 -5.52 -41.19 -9.44
CA LYS A 83 -6.13 -42.45 -9.90
C LYS A 83 -6.32 -42.52 -11.41
N LYS A 84 -6.33 -41.36 -12.07
CA LYS A 84 -6.43 -41.25 -13.54
C LYS A 84 -5.05 -41.14 -14.19
N SER A 85 -3.98 -41.51 -13.48
CA SER A 85 -2.60 -41.44 -13.97
C SER A 85 -2.13 -40.04 -14.38
N LEU A 86 -2.73 -38.98 -13.83
CA LEU A 86 -2.21 -37.61 -13.93
C LEU A 86 -1.27 -37.31 -12.78
N VAL A 87 -0.20 -36.55 -13.01
CA VAL A 87 0.68 -36.08 -11.95
C VAL A 87 0.25 -34.68 -11.51
N VAL A 88 0.13 -34.47 -10.20
CA VAL A 88 -0.25 -33.18 -9.62
C VAL A 88 0.81 -32.71 -8.63
N LEU A 89 1.21 -31.44 -8.76
CA LEU A 89 1.99 -30.70 -7.79
C LEU A 89 1.04 -29.83 -6.96
N ARG A 90 1.09 -29.98 -5.64
CA ARG A 90 0.31 -29.21 -4.69
C ARG A 90 1.23 -28.36 -3.84
N GLU A 91 1.04 -27.06 -3.89
CA GLU A 91 1.75 -26.09 -3.04
C GLU A 91 0.79 -25.60 -1.96
N ILE A 92 1.25 -25.54 -0.71
CA ILE A 92 0.46 -25.03 0.42
C ILE A 92 1.14 -23.79 0.96
N ASP A 93 0.53 -22.63 0.69
CA ASP A 93 0.86 -21.39 1.38
C ASP A 93 0.32 -21.49 2.81
N ARG A 94 1.21 -21.57 3.80
CA ARG A 94 0.82 -21.67 5.20
C ARG A 94 0.34 -20.35 5.80
N ARG A 95 0.75 -19.19 5.26
CA ARG A 95 0.29 -17.87 5.74
C ARG A 95 -1.20 -17.68 5.43
N THR A 96 -1.63 -18.10 4.24
CA THR A 96 -3.03 -17.98 3.81
C THR A 96 -3.82 -19.29 3.90
N GLY A 97 -3.15 -20.40 4.21
CA GLY A 97 -3.66 -21.76 4.08
C GLY A 97 -3.98 -22.17 2.64
N ARG A 98 -3.73 -21.33 1.63
CA ARG A 98 -4.11 -21.56 0.21
C ARG A 98 -3.32 -22.74 -0.33
N SER A 99 -4.05 -23.74 -0.82
CA SER A 99 -3.43 -24.83 -1.56
C SER A 99 -3.66 -24.61 -3.04
N TYR A 100 -2.57 -24.48 -3.79
CA TYR A 100 -2.57 -24.42 -5.24
C TYR A 100 -2.26 -25.82 -5.76
N THR A 101 -2.96 -26.24 -6.81
CA THR A 101 -2.73 -27.53 -7.45
C THR A 101 -2.51 -27.31 -8.93
N ARG A 102 -1.34 -27.73 -9.40
CA ARG A 102 -0.93 -27.71 -10.79
C ARG A 102 -0.81 -29.15 -11.28
N HIS A 103 -1.16 -29.40 -12.53
CA HIS A 103 -0.88 -30.70 -13.14
C HIS A 103 0.47 -30.60 -13.85
N VAL A 104 1.24 -31.67 -13.81
CA VAL A 104 2.61 -31.71 -14.30
C VAL A 104 2.64 -32.61 -15.53
N PHE A 105 2.96 -32.01 -16.67
CA PHE A 105 3.10 -32.67 -17.98
C PHE A 105 4.50 -32.46 -18.59
N SER A 106 5.35 -31.66 -17.93
CA SER A 106 6.72 -31.38 -18.36
C SER A 106 7.70 -31.75 -17.26
N GLU A 107 8.78 -32.42 -17.63
CA GLU A 107 9.87 -32.77 -16.71
C GLU A 107 10.56 -31.51 -16.16
N THR A 108 10.71 -30.47 -16.99
CA THR A 108 11.31 -29.20 -16.59
C THR A 108 10.58 -28.54 -15.42
N LEU A 109 9.26 -28.71 -15.31
CA LEU A 109 8.47 -28.18 -14.20
C LEU A 109 8.71 -28.98 -12.89
N ALA A 110 8.92 -30.29 -12.99
CA ALA A 110 9.24 -31.13 -11.84
C ALA A 110 10.65 -30.85 -11.30
N GLU A 111 11.62 -30.67 -12.19
CA GLU A 111 13.01 -30.32 -11.86
C GLU A 111 13.10 -28.91 -11.24
N SER A 112 12.57 -27.90 -11.93
CA SER A 112 12.61 -26.50 -11.46
C SER A 112 11.95 -26.31 -10.09
N TRP A 113 10.95 -27.12 -9.76
CA TRP A 113 10.30 -27.09 -8.44
C TRP A 113 11.27 -27.44 -7.30
N ILE A 114 12.09 -28.48 -7.47
CA ILE A 114 13.02 -28.94 -6.43
C ILE A 114 14.26 -28.05 -6.40
N HIS A 115 14.80 -27.68 -7.57
CA HIS A 115 15.90 -26.73 -7.66
C HIS A 115 15.53 -25.37 -7.06
N GLY A 116 14.28 -24.90 -7.23
CA GLY A 116 13.82 -23.66 -6.59
C GLY A 116 13.84 -23.73 -5.06
N LEU A 117 13.62 -24.91 -4.47
CA LEU A 117 13.75 -25.11 -3.02
C LEU A 117 15.21 -25.26 -2.59
N SER A 118 16.03 -25.93 -3.41
CA SER A 118 17.49 -26.04 -3.19
C SER A 118 18.16 -24.67 -3.21
N TRP A 119 17.79 -23.80 -4.15
CA TRP A 119 18.32 -22.45 -4.25
C TRP A 119 18.07 -21.63 -2.97
N ILE A 120 16.93 -21.81 -2.29
CA ILE A 120 16.67 -21.15 -1.00
C ILE A 120 17.62 -21.69 0.09
N LEU A 121 17.91 -22.99 0.07
CA LEU A 121 18.86 -23.64 0.96
C LEU A 121 20.29 -23.16 0.70
N GLU A 122 20.75 -23.19 -0.55
CA GLU A 122 22.08 -22.72 -0.97
C GLU A 122 22.29 -21.24 -0.65
N ARG A 123 21.30 -20.39 -0.98
CA ARG A 123 21.37 -18.97 -0.65
C ARG A 123 21.54 -18.74 0.84
N TRP A 124 20.80 -19.49 1.67
CA TRP A 124 20.98 -19.41 3.11
C TRP A 124 22.39 -19.88 3.52
N LEU A 125 22.94 -20.94 2.93
CA LEU A 125 24.32 -21.37 3.24
C LEU A 125 25.36 -20.34 2.81
N CYS A 126 25.17 -19.64 1.69
CA CYS A 126 26.04 -18.53 1.28
C CYS A 126 25.98 -17.36 2.25
N ASP A 127 24.79 -17.03 2.74
CA ASP A 127 24.57 -15.94 3.70
C ASP A 127 25.09 -16.30 5.11
N ASN A 128 25.30 -17.59 5.40
CA ASN A 128 25.69 -18.12 6.72
C ASN A 128 26.86 -19.10 6.58
N PRO A 129 28.08 -18.62 6.26
CA PRO A 129 29.24 -19.47 5.96
C PRO A 129 29.71 -20.29 7.17
N GLU A 130 29.40 -19.85 8.39
CA GLU A 130 29.70 -20.57 9.65
C GLU A 130 28.67 -21.67 9.97
N ALA A 131 27.64 -21.85 9.12
CA ALA A 131 26.64 -22.87 9.32
C ALA A 131 27.26 -24.27 9.26
N ARG A 132 27.10 -25.04 10.34
CA ARG A 132 27.53 -26.43 10.39
C ARG A 132 26.42 -27.37 9.96
N ARG A 133 26.84 -28.48 9.36
CA ARG A 133 25.97 -29.58 9.00
C ARG A 133 25.52 -30.36 10.23
N LEU A 134 24.22 -30.61 10.34
CA LEU A 134 23.67 -31.62 11.25
C LEU A 134 23.38 -32.93 10.53
N GLU A 135 22.75 -32.86 9.36
CA GLU A 135 22.36 -34.02 8.56
C GLU A 135 22.44 -33.67 7.06
N GLY A 136 22.82 -34.63 6.21
CA GLY A 136 22.91 -34.43 4.75
C GLY A 136 24.35 -34.38 4.19
N PRO A 137 24.56 -33.89 2.96
CA PRO A 137 25.89 -33.75 2.35
C PRO A 137 26.65 -32.54 2.93
N GLU A 138 27.94 -32.41 2.63
CA GLU A 138 28.66 -31.14 2.86
C GLU A 138 28.03 -30.02 1.99
N PRO A 139 28.16 -28.73 2.36
CA PRO A 139 27.56 -27.61 1.60
C PRO A 139 27.85 -27.65 0.09
N GLY A 140 29.09 -27.97 -0.31
CA GLY A 140 29.47 -28.11 -1.72
C GLY A 140 28.92 -29.35 -2.44
N GLY A 141 28.20 -30.23 -1.73
CA GLY A 141 27.58 -31.45 -2.26
C GLY A 141 26.06 -31.41 -2.30
N VAL A 142 25.43 -30.27 -2.00
CA VAL A 142 23.97 -30.11 -1.96
C VAL A 142 23.35 -30.36 -3.35
N ASP A 143 23.90 -29.75 -4.40
CA ASP A 143 23.39 -29.89 -5.78
C ASP A 143 23.30 -31.37 -6.20
N LYS A 144 24.39 -32.11 -5.97
CA LYS A 144 24.45 -33.54 -6.29
C LYS A 144 23.43 -34.36 -5.51
N ALA A 145 23.20 -34.06 -4.23
CA ALA A 145 22.21 -34.75 -3.42
C ALA A 145 20.78 -34.41 -3.87
N VAL A 146 20.56 -33.18 -4.34
CA VAL A 146 19.29 -32.73 -4.91
C VAL A 146 19.03 -33.41 -6.25
N ASP A 147 20.03 -33.53 -7.14
CA ASP A 147 19.91 -34.26 -8.40
C ASP A 147 19.57 -35.73 -8.18
N GLN A 148 20.20 -36.37 -7.19
CA GLN A 148 19.88 -37.74 -6.78
C GLN A 148 18.44 -37.86 -6.27
N ALA A 149 17.98 -36.88 -5.47
CA ALA A 149 16.61 -36.83 -5.00
C ALA A 149 15.62 -36.64 -6.16
N ILE A 150 15.93 -35.80 -7.15
CA ILE A 150 15.12 -35.61 -8.36
C ILE A 150 15.01 -36.93 -9.13
N ALA A 151 16.11 -37.65 -9.32
CA ALA A 151 16.10 -38.96 -9.98
C ALA A 151 15.24 -39.98 -9.21
N ALA A 152 15.39 -40.06 -7.88
CA ALA A 152 14.57 -40.95 -7.04
C ALA A 152 13.09 -40.57 -7.09
N ILE A 153 12.75 -39.27 -7.14
CA ILE A 153 11.36 -38.82 -7.28
C ILE A 153 10.77 -39.28 -8.61
N ARG A 154 11.53 -39.23 -9.71
CA ARG A 154 11.06 -39.74 -11.01
C ARG A 154 10.76 -41.22 -10.95
N GLU A 155 11.61 -42.01 -10.32
CA GLU A 155 11.38 -43.44 -10.12
C GLU A 155 10.08 -43.69 -9.33
N HIS A 156 9.85 -42.93 -8.25
CA HIS A 156 8.68 -43.10 -7.39
C HIS A 156 7.37 -42.59 -8.02
N ILE A 157 7.42 -41.50 -8.79
CA ILE A 157 6.23 -40.91 -9.43
C ILE A 157 5.92 -41.61 -10.76
N GLY A 158 6.94 -42.11 -11.48
CA GLY A 158 6.86 -42.70 -12.81
C GLY A 158 6.74 -41.66 -13.94
N GLU A 159 6.70 -42.14 -15.19
CA GLU A 159 6.65 -41.31 -16.40
C GLU A 159 5.48 -40.31 -16.42
N LEU A 160 5.79 -39.06 -16.78
CA LEU A 160 4.75 -38.04 -16.90
C LEU A 160 3.82 -38.35 -18.07
N PRO A 161 2.50 -38.14 -17.91
CA PRO A 161 1.57 -38.34 -19.01
C PRO A 161 1.79 -37.29 -20.10
N ASP A 162 1.70 -37.71 -21.38
CA ASP A 162 1.71 -36.78 -22.51
C ASP A 162 0.39 -36.00 -22.62
N TRP A 163 0.46 -34.67 -22.75
CA TRP A 163 -0.72 -33.81 -22.80
C TRP A 163 -1.63 -34.15 -23.97
N ASN A 164 -1.07 -34.27 -25.17
CA ASN A 164 -1.84 -34.46 -26.41
C ASN A 164 -2.56 -35.80 -26.42
N ASN A 165 -1.94 -36.83 -25.85
CA ASN A 165 -2.54 -38.14 -25.64
C ASN A 165 -3.67 -38.10 -24.62
N ARG A 166 -3.51 -37.36 -23.52
CA ARG A 166 -4.53 -37.29 -22.45
C ARG A 166 -5.66 -36.30 -22.73
N PHE A 167 -5.45 -35.31 -23.60
CA PHE A 167 -6.45 -34.28 -23.94
C PHE A 167 -6.54 -34.06 -25.47
N PRO A 168 -6.95 -35.07 -26.24
CA PRO A 168 -6.87 -35.02 -27.71
C PRO A 168 -7.77 -33.94 -28.36
N LEU A 169 -8.77 -33.44 -27.64
CA LEU A 169 -9.66 -32.35 -28.08
C LEU A 169 -9.13 -30.94 -27.77
N LEU A 170 -8.05 -30.81 -27.00
CA LEU A 170 -7.46 -29.53 -26.62
C LEU A 170 -6.12 -29.36 -27.37
N LYS A 171 -6.18 -28.94 -28.65
CA LYS A 171 -4.98 -28.67 -29.45
C LYS A 171 -4.26 -27.40 -28.97
N ASP A 172 -2.94 -27.52 -28.89
CA ASP A 172 -1.93 -26.62 -28.33
C ASP A 172 -1.97 -25.17 -28.88
N ASP A 173 -2.05 -24.17 -27.99
CA ASP A 173 -1.35 -22.86 -28.14
C ASP A 173 -1.55 -21.88 -26.95
N GLN A 174 -2.42 -22.17 -25.97
CA GLN A 174 -2.64 -21.29 -24.80
C GLN A 174 -2.44 -21.97 -23.45
N LEU A 175 -1.48 -22.89 -23.40
CA LEU A 175 -1.27 -23.83 -22.29
C LEU A 175 -0.68 -23.23 -21.01
N ASN A 176 -0.13 -22.03 -21.06
CA ASN A 176 0.53 -21.42 -19.90
C ASN A 176 -0.39 -20.63 -18.94
N ARG A 177 -1.71 -20.56 -19.19
CA ARG A 177 -2.56 -19.58 -18.46
C ARG A 177 -3.67 -20.13 -17.56
N ARG A 178 -4.05 -21.41 -17.62
CA ARG A 178 -5.18 -21.93 -16.83
C ARG A 178 -4.83 -23.21 -16.04
N PRO A 179 -5.34 -23.37 -14.81
CA PRO A 179 -5.10 -24.57 -14.02
C PRO A 179 -5.79 -25.78 -14.66
N ALA A 180 -5.04 -26.87 -14.83
CA ALA A 180 -5.50 -28.09 -15.51
C ALA A 180 -6.71 -28.80 -14.87
N SER A 181 -7.09 -28.42 -13.65
CA SER A 181 -8.37 -28.83 -13.06
C SER A 181 -9.59 -28.39 -13.89
N SER A 182 -9.46 -27.34 -14.70
CA SER A 182 -10.51 -26.87 -15.61
C SER A 182 -10.69 -27.77 -16.84
N TYR A 183 -9.68 -28.58 -17.17
CA TYR A 183 -9.65 -29.44 -18.35
C TYR A 183 -9.96 -30.91 -18.03
N LEU A 184 -10.06 -31.30 -16.76
CA LEU A 184 -10.38 -32.68 -16.34
C LEU A 184 -11.59 -33.33 -17.05
N PRO A 185 -12.64 -32.60 -17.49
CA PRO A 185 -13.72 -33.19 -18.27
C PRO A 185 -13.33 -33.63 -19.70
N TYR A 186 -12.25 -33.07 -20.24
CA TYR A 186 -11.67 -33.43 -21.55
C TYR A 186 -10.66 -34.57 -21.45
N LEU A 187 -10.31 -34.99 -20.23
CA LEU A 187 -9.37 -36.07 -20.01
C LEU A 187 -9.85 -37.37 -20.66
N ASP A 188 -9.03 -37.92 -21.55
CA ASP A 188 -9.26 -39.14 -22.33
C ASP A 188 -10.53 -39.08 -23.21
N ALA A 189 -11.07 -37.87 -23.46
CA ALA A 189 -12.27 -37.69 -24.26
C ALA A 189 -11.90 -37.47 -25.73
N HIS A 190 -12.32 -38.37 -26.61
CA HIS A 190 -12.09 -38.28 -28.06
C HIS A 190 -13.20 -37.53 -28.81
N ASP A 191 -14.34 -37.28 -28.17
CA ASP A 191 -15.43 -36.49 -28.73
C ASP A 191 -16.13 -35.61 -27.68
N HIS A 192 -16.86 -34.59 -28.13
CA HIS A 192 -17.59 -33.67 -27.26
C HIS A 192 -18.78 -34.34 -26.54
N ALA A 193 -19.24 -35.51 -27.01
CA ALA A 193 -20.27 -36.27 -26.31
C ALA A 193 -19.73 -36.87 -25.00
N GLN A 194 -18.49 -37.36 -25.00
CA GLN A 194 -17.81 -37.84 -23.82
C GLN A 194 -17.50 -36.70 -22.85
N VAL A 195 -17.08 -35.53 -23.36
CA VAL A 195 -16.90 -34.32 -22.54
C VAL A 195 -18.23 -33.93 -21.86
N ALA A 196 -19.34 -33.93 -22.59
CA ALA A 196 -20.66 -33.65 -22.03
C ALA A 196 -21.06 -34.66 -20.94
N LYS A 197 -20.80 -35.96 -21.14
CA LYS A 197 -21.02 -37.00 -20.12
C LYS A 197 -20.13 -36.78 -18.90
N ASN A 198 -18.87 -36.38 -19.08
CA ASN A 198 -17.94 -36.10 -17.98
C ASN A 198 -18.40 -34.87 -17.17
N LEU A 199 -18.78 -33.79 -17.85
CA LEU A 199 -19.26 -32.53 -17.25
C LEU A 199 -20.59 -32.69 -16.52
N PHE A 200 -21.62 -33.22 -17.19
CA PHE A 200 -23.01 -33.20 -16.74
C PHE A 200 -23.54 -34.56 -16.26
N GLY A 201 -22.82 -35.64 -16.55
CA GLY A 201 -23.15 -37.01 -16.14
C GLY A 201 -23.87 -37.80 -17.22
N VAL A 202 -23.62 -39.10 -17.26
CA VAL A 202 -24.17 -40.03 -18.28
C VAL A 202 -25.69 -39.97 -18.34
N ARG A 203 -26.38 -39.96 -17.20
CA ARG A 203 -27.86 -39.91 -17.13
C ARG A 203 -28.47 -38.60 -17.64
N ALA A 204 -27.73 -37.50 -17.50
CA ALA A 204 -28.16 -36.18 -17.95
C ALA A 204 -27.83 -35.93 -19.42
N TYR A 205 -27.03 -36.79 -20.06
CA TYR A 205 -26.62 -36.59 -21.45
C TYR A 205 -27.83 -36.54 -22.39
N ARG A 206 -27.81 -35.56 -23.29
CA ARG A 206 -28.72 -35.40 -24.42
C ARG A 206 -27.88 -34.99 -25.63
N ARG A 207 -28.25 -35.43 -26.83
CA ARG A 207 -27.50 -35.10 -28.06
C ARG A 207 -27.26 -33.59 -28.26
N PRO A 208 -28.23 -32.69 -27.99
CA PRO A 208 -28.00 -31.24 -28.09
C PRO A 208 -26.92 -30.73 -27.13
N LEU A 209 -26.74 -31.36 -25.98
CA LEU A 209 -25.74 -30.95 -24.98
C LEU A 209 -24.31 -31.09 -25.51
N ALA A 210 -24.03 -32.09 -26.35
CA ALA A 210 -22.71 -32.26 -26.96
C ALA A 210 -22.37 -31.10 -27.90
N ARG A 211 -23.35 -30.61 -28.66
CA ARG A 211 -23.19 -29.46 -29.58
C ARG A 211 -22.86 -28.18 -28.82
N GLU A 212 -23.53 -27.96 -27.69
CA GLU A 212 -23.24 -26.78 -26.85
C GLU A 212 -21.87 -26.90 -26.14
N VAL A 213 -21.42 -28.12 -25.83
CA VAL A 213 -20.08 -28.39 -25.27
C VAL A 213 -18.96 -28.13 -26.27
N GLU A 214 -19.19 -28.41 -27.55
CA GLU A 214 -18.27 -28.06 -28.63
C GLU A 214 -18.19 -26.55 -28.87
N ARG A 215 -19.32 -25.85 -28.78
CA ARG A 215 -19.41 -24.41 -29.07
C ARG A 215 -18.80 -23.52 -27.98
N LEU A 216 -18.95 -23.88 -26.70
CA LEU A 216 -18.61 -23.00 -25.58
C LEU A 216 -17.21 -23.26 -25.02
N ASP A 217 -16.57 -22.21 -24.50
CA ASP A 217 -15.25 -22.32 -23.88
C ASP A 217 -15.28 -23.02 -22.51
N THR A 218 -14.15 -23.58 -22.09
CA THR A 218 -14.01 -24.34 -20.83
C THR A 218 -14.43 -23.58 -19.57
N SER A 219 -14.28 -22.25 -19.56
CA SER A 219 -14.65 -21.38 -18.44
C SER A 219 -16.17 -21.30 -18.31
N THR A 220 -16.87 -21.13 -19.43
CA THR A 220 -18.33 -21.07 -19.52
C THR A 220 -18.95 -22.44 -19.24
N LEU A 221 -18.36 -23.51 -19.77
CA LEU A 221 -18.78 -24.88 -19.45
C LEU A 221 -18.61 -25.19 -17.96
N GLY A 222 -17.51 -24.75 -17.35
CA GLY A 222 -17.28 -24.87 -15.92
C GLY A 222 -18.35 -24.18 -15.07
N TRP A 223 -18.90 -23.05 -15.55
CA TRP A 223 -20.03 -22.36 -14.92
C TRP A 223 -21.30 -23.21 -14.95
N PHE A 224 -21.73 -23.67 -16.13
CA PHE A 224 -22.94 -24.49 -16.24
C PHE A 224 -22.83 -25.83 -15.50
N ALA A 225 -21.62 -26.42 -15.44
CA ALA A 225 -21.39 -27.63 -14.67
C ALA A 225 -21.68 -27.46 -13.16
N MET A 226 -21.61 -26.24 -12.62
CA MET A 226 -21.99 -25.96 -11.22
C MET A 226 -23.49 -26.08 -10.95
N PHE A 227 -24.34 -26.20 -11.98
CA PHE A 227 -25.79 -26.40 -11.86
C PHE A 227 -26.20 -27.86 -12.07
N ARG A 228 -25.27 -28.73 -12.49
CA ARG A 228 -25.50 -30.16 -12.70
C ARG A 228 -26.25 -30.78 -11.53
N GLY A 229 -27.35 -31.48 -11.80
CA GLY A 229 -28.16 -32.17 -10.80
C GLY A 229 -28.92 -31.26 -9.83
N LEU A 230 -28.91 -29.94 -10.04
CA LEU A 230 -29.77 -29.00 -9.30
C LEU A 230 -30.95 -28.54 -10.15
N VAL A 231 -30.80 -28.53 -11.47
CA VAL A 231 -31.83 -28.14 -12.44
C VAL A 231 -32.01 -29.23 -13.50
N PRO A 232 -33.16 -29.26 -14.20
CA PRO A 232 -33.35 -30.07 -15.41
C PRO A 232 -32.27 -29.78 -16.46
N VAL A 233 -31.83 -30.81 -17.19
CA VAL A 233 -30.79 -30.63 -18.23
C VAL A 233 -31.27 -29.74 -19.37
N ASP A 234 -32.56 -29.75 -19.69
CA ASP A 234 -33.12 -28.93 -20.76
C ASP A 234 -32.95 -27.44 -20.46
N TRP A 235 -33.04 -27.03 -19.19
CA TRP A 235 -32.75 -25.64 -18.80
C TRP A 235 -31.28 -25.26 -18.97
N LEU A 236 -30.35 -26.21 -18.80
CA LEU A 236 -28.94 -25.98 -19.07
C LEU A 236 -28.69 -25.82 -20.57
N ILE A 237 -29.29 -26.69 -21.38
CA ILE A 237 -29.18 -26.62 -22.85
C ILE A 237 -29.75 -25.30 -23.36
N ASP A 238 -30.92 -24.88 -22.88
CA ASP A 238 -31.54 -23.61 -23.25
C ASP A 238 -30.66 -22.42 -22.86
N ALA A 239 -30.14 -22.40 -21.63
CA ALA A 239 -29.27 -21.33 -21.15
C ALA A 239 -27.92 -21.28 -21.90
N MET A 240 -27.34 -22.45 -22.18
CA MET A 240 -26.13 -22.55 -23.00
C MET A 240 -26.38 -21.97 -24.38
N ARG A 241 -27.48 -22.37 -25.05
CA ARG A 241 -27.84 -21.88 -26.39
C ARG A 241 -27.99 -20.35 -26.46
N THR A 242 -28.54 -19.72 -25.42
CA THR A 242 -28.67 -18.26 -25.35
C THR A 242 -27.40 -17.53 -24.94
N THR A 243 -26.34 -18.26 -24.56
CA THR A 243 -25.06 -17.65 -24.19
C THR A 243 -24.26 -17.35 -25.44
N GLU A 244 -24.02 -16.06 -25.69
CA GLU A 244 -23.14 -15.57 -26.74
C GLU A 244 -21.70 -16.06 -26.48
N THR A 245 -21.04 -16.56 -27.52
CA THR A 245 -19.60 -16.81 -27.52
C THR A 245 -18.91 -15.47 -27.72
N PRO A 246 -18.05 -15.01 -26.79
CA PRO A 246 -17.32 -13.77 -27.00
C PRO A 246 -16.41 -13.93 -28.23
N ASP A 247 -16.50 -13.01 -29.19
CA ASP A 247 -15.54 -12.90 -30.28
C ASP A 247 -14.13 -12.68 -29.70
N GLY A 248 -13.14 -13.27 -30.37
CA GLY A 248 -11.83 -13.65 -29.82
C GLY A 248 -10.97 -12.56 -29.17
N SER A 249 -11.39 -11.29 -29.13
CA SER A 249 -10.65 -10.18 -28.52
C SER A 249 -10.90 -9.98 -27.02
N ASP A 250 -12.01 -10.48 -26.45
CA ASP A 250 -12.38 -10.21 -25.03
C ASP A 250 -12.03 -11.37 -24.06
N LEU A 251 -11.48 -12.47 -24.60
CA LEU A 251 -11.07 -13.69 -23.85
C LEU A 251 -9.94 -13.45 -22.83
N MET A 252 -9.27 -12.29 -22.89
CA MET A 252 -8.06 -11.99 -22.12
C MET A 252 -8.27 -11.38 -20.73
N ARG A 253 -9.50 -11.05 -20.30
CA ARG A 253 -9.69 -10.20 -19.08
C ARG A 253 -10.34 -10.84 -17.86
N GLN A 254 -10.73 -12.13 -17.88
CA GLN A 254 -11.47 -12.70 -16.73
C GLN A 254 -10.71 -13.79 -15.97
N PRO A 255 -10.35 -13.56 -14.69
CA PRO A 255 -9.68 -14.57 -13.87
C PRO A 255 -10.58 -15.78 -13.65
N SER A 256 -10.03 -16.98 -13.82
CA SER A 256 -10.72 -18.25 -13.57
C SER A 256 -11.14 -18.37 -12.09
N LEU A 257 -12.34 -18.88 -11.82
CA LEU A 257 -12.78 -19.16 -10.44
C LEU A 257 -11.81 -20.12 -9.75
N THR A 258 -11.37 -19.76 -8.54
CA THR A 258 -10.54 -20.63 -7.69
C THR A 258 -11.32 -21.87 -7.26
N SER A 259 -10.63 -22.96 -6.91
CA SER A 259 -11.27 -24.18 -6.39
C SER A 259 -12.14 -23.91 -5.15
N LEU A 260 -11.75 -22.92 -4.32
CA LEU A 260 -12.50 -22.51 -3.14
C LEU A 260 -13.80 -21.80 -3.53
N GLN A 261 -13.73 -20.83 -4.46
CA GLN A 261 -14.90 -20.14 -5.01
C GLN A 261 -15.86 -21.14 -5.66
N ARG A 262 -15.38 -22.06 -6.50
CA ARG A 262 -16.23 -23.10 -7.13
C ARG A 262 -16.97 -23.94 -6.07
N ARG A 263 -16.30 -24.31 -4.98
CA ARG A 263 -16.92 -25.05 -3.87
C ARG A 263 -17.96 -24.20 -3.13
N GLY A 264 -17.63 -22.94 -2.84
CA GLY A 264 -18.53 -21.99 -2.18
C GLY A 264 -19.79 -21.71 -3.01
N ILE A 265 -19.63 -21.38 -4.30
CA ILE A 265 -20.74 -21.20 -5.25
C ILE A 265 -21.61 -22.44 -5.28
N ARG A 266 -21.02 -23.63 -5.45
CA ARG A 266 -21.77 -24.89 -5.46
C ARG A 266 -22.53 -25.14 -4.16
N SER A 267 -21.98 -24.75 -3.01
CA SER A 267 -22.63 -24.84 -1.71
C SER A 267 -23.86 -23.92 -1.60
N ILE A 268 -23.74 -22.70 -2.11
CA ILE A 268 -24.85 -21.71 -2.21
C ILE A 268 -25.95 -22.26 -3.13
N LEU A 269 -25.59 -22.69 -4.35
CA LEU A 269 -26.55 -23.18 -5.34
C LEU A 269 -27.32 -24.42 -4.85
N ARG A 270 -26.68 -25.33 -4.12
CA ARG A 270 -27.33 -26.52 -3.53
C ARG A 270 -28.44 -26.20 -2.55
N ARG A 271 -28.35 -25.04 -1.88
CA ARG A 271 -29.32 -24.57 -0.88
C ARG A 271 -30.32 -23.56 -1.46
N THR A 272 -30.26 -23.36 -2.77
CA THR A 272 -31.12 -22.41 -3.49
C THR A 272 -32.23 -23.17 -4.23
N PRO A 273 -33.51 -22.79 -4.06
CA PRO A 273 -34.62 -23.45 -4.76
C PRO A 273 -34.54 -23.35 -6.29
N GLN A 274 -35.01 -24.39 -6.99
CA GLN A 274 -34.99 -24.47 -8.45
C GLN A 274 -35.55 -23.24 -9.20
N PRO A 275 -36.67 -22.60 -8.77
CA PRO A 275 -37.18 -21.42 -9.46
C PRO A 275 -36.21 -20.24 -9.46
N VAL A 276 -35.37 -20.12 -8.43
CA VAL A 276 -34.34 -19.08 -8.32
C VAL A 276 -33.14 -19.47 -9.19
N LEU A 277 -32.71 -20.73 -9.14
CA LEU A 277 -31.65 -21.26 -10.01
C LEU A 277 -31.97 -21.04 -11.49
N ARG A 278 -33.24 -21.22 -11.91
CA ARG A 278 -33.69 -20.96 -13.28
C ARG A 278 -33.51 -19.51 -13.71
N ARG A 279 -33.72 -18.55 -12.80
CA ARG A 279 -33.52 -17.12 -13.09
C ARG A 279 -32.04 -16.79 -13.22
N ILE A 280 -31.22 -17.35 -12.32
CA ILE A 280 -29.76 -17.19 -12.38
C ILE A 280 -29.20 -17.75 -13.69
N LEU A 281 -29.71 -18.88 -14.18
CA LEU A 281 -29.30 -19.45 -15.47
C LEU A 281 -29.61 -18.56 -16.67
N LYS A 282 -30.59 -17.65 -16.57
CA LYS A 282 -30.96 -16.71 -17.63
C LYS A 282 -30.18 -15.38 -17.58
N GLU A 283 -29.39 -15.17 -16.52
CA GLU A 283 -28.54 -13.99 -16.42
C GLU A 283 -27.31 -14.11 -17.33
N PRO A 284 -26.70 -12.97 -17.72
CA PRO A 284 -25.39 -12.98 -18.36
C PRO A 284 -24.38 -13.75 -17.50
N VAL A 285 -23.76 -14.78 -18.08
CA VAL A 285 -22.85 -15.71 -17.37
C VAL A 285 -21.76 -14.95 -16.61
N HIS A 286 -21.19 -13.91 -17.22
CA HIS A 286 -20.13 -13.11 -16.61
C HIS A 286 -20.59 -12.39 -15.34
N GLN A 287 -21.79 -11.82 -15.36
CA GLN A 287 -22.36 -11.11 -14.22
C GLN A 287 -22.67 -12.09 -13.09
N ALA A 288 -23.43 -13.15 -13.39
CA ALA A 288 -23.83 -14.14 -12.39
C ALA A 288 -22.62 -14.84 -11.76
N ARG A 289 -21.60 -15.15 -12.57
CA ARG A 289 -20.35 -15.72 -12.10
C ARG A 289 -19.59 -14.80 -11.14
N ARG A 290 -19.42 -13.52 -11.49
CA ARG A 290 -18.71 -12.55 -10.65
C ARG A 290 -19.43 -12.37 -9.32
N THR A 291 -20.74 -12.13 -9.38
CA THR A 291 -21.58 -11.92 -8.19
C THR A 291 -21.59 -13.13 -7.25
N LEU A 292 -21.68 -14.35 -7.77
CA LEU A 292 -21.60 -15.55 -6.92
C LEU A 292 -20.18 -15.86 -6.44
N ALA A 293 -19.13 -15.44 -7.15
CA ALA A 293 -17.77 -15.53 -6.66
C ALA A 293 -17.58 -14.63 -5.43
N ASP A 294 -18.09 -13.39 -5.48
CA ASP A 294 -18.07 -12.45 -4.35
C ASP A 294 -18.86 -13.00 -3.15
N ALA A 295 -20.02 -13.61 -3.40
CA ALA A 295 -20.79 -14.32 -2.36
C ALA A 295 -20.01 -15.50 -1.78
N ALA A 296 -19.30 -16.27 -2.61
CA ALA A 296 -18.53 -17.42 -2.17
C ALA A 296 -17.31 -17.01 -1.35
N ASP A 297 -16.61 -15.95 -1.72
CA ASP A 297 -15.48 -15.41 -0.95
C ASP A 297 -15.95 -14.94 0.45
N CYS A 298 -17.15 -14.38 0.53
CA CYS A 298 -17.81 -14.06 1.79
C CYS A 298 -18.12 -15.28 2.68
N THR A 299 -18.38 -16.44 2.09
CA THR A 299 -18.65 -17.69 2.84
C THR A 299 -17.38 -18.44 3.21
N ALA A 300 -16.31 -18.20 2.45
CA ALA A 300 -15.09 -18.98 2.48
C ALA A 300 -13.90 -18.22 3.10
N HIS A 301 -14.14 -17.07 3.73
CA HIS A 301 -13.06 -16.24 4.27
C HIS A 301 -12.27 -16.99 5.35
N ARG A 302 -11.02 -17.32 5.03
CA ARG A 302 -10.11 -18.09 5.89
C ARG A 302 -9.52 -17.31 7.06
N LEU A 303 -9.80 -16.00 7.14
CA LEU A 303 -9.57 -15.23 8.35
C LEU A 303 -10.82 -15.32 9.22
N ALA A 304 -10.82 -16.34 10.07
CA ALA A 304 -11.67 -16.51 11.24
C ALA A 304 -13.19 -16.60 11.05
N VAL A 305 -13.84 -16.14 9.99
CA VAL A 305 -15.33 -16.03 9.92
C VAL A 305 -15.93 -16.86 8.79
N THR A 306 -16.73 -17.88 9.14
CA THR A 306 -17.58 -18.65 8.22
C THR A 306 -19.03 -18.24 8.36
N ARG A 307 -19.71 -17.93 7.25
CA ARG A 307 -21.16 -17.69 7.28
C ARG A 307 -21.93 -19.01 7.32
N ASP A 308 -22.98 -19.07 8.13
CA ASP A 308 -23.80 -20.26 8.25
C ASP A 308 -24.73 -20.41 7.04
N LEU A 309 -24.25 -21.11 6.02
CA LEU A 309 -25.00 -21.37 4.81
C LEU A 309 -26.23 -22.25 5.03
N ASP A 310 -26.32 -23.01 6.14
CA ASP A 310 -27.45 -23.90 6.39
C ASP A 310 -28.75 -23.12 6.69
N LEU A 311 -28.64 -21.84 7.06
CA LEU A 311 -29.77 -20.90 7.22
C LEU A 311 -30.23 -20.26 5.91
N LEU A 312 -29.51 -20.47 4.80
CA LEU A 312 -29.86 -19.86 3.50
C LEU A 312 -31.26 -20.28 3.00
N PRO A 313 -31.68 -21.56 3.05
CA PRO A 313 -33.02 -21.96 2.64
C PRO A 313 -34.14 -21.25 3.41
N GLU A 314 -34.00 -21.12 4.73
CA GLU A 314 -34.96 -20.43 5.60
C GLU A 314 -35.02 -18.94 5.28
N THR A 315 -33.86 -18.32 5.07
CA THR A 315 -33.77 -16.91 4.69
C THR A 315 -34.44 -16.64 3.33
N ILE A 316 -34.25 -17.55 2.37
CA ILE A 316 -34.92 -17.50 1.06
C ILE A 316 -36.44 -17.65 1.21
N ALA A 317 -36.89 -18.58 2.07
CA ALA A 317 -38.31 -18.79 2.33
C ALA A 317 -38.95 -17.56 2.99
N ALA A 318 -38.31 -16.99 4.01
CA ALA A 318 -38.77 -15.78 4.71
C ALA A 318 -38.88 -14.56 3.79
N ARG A 319 -37.90 -14.37 2.88
CA ARG A 319 -37.97 -13.29 1.88
C ARG A 319 -38.98 -13.57 0.77
N GLY A 320 -39.33 -14.84 0.54
CA GLY A 320 -40.17 -15.31 -0.55
C GLY A 320 -39.40 -15.50 -1.85
N GLN A 321 -39.44 -16.72 -2.39
CA GLN A 321 -38.68 -17.11 -3.59
C GLN A 321 -38.93 -16.21 -4.81
N ARG A 322 -40.12 -15.62 -4.95
CA ARG A 322 -40.45 -14.69 -6.07
C ARG A 322 -39.69 -13.37 -5.99
N ARG A 323 -39.20 -12.97 -4.81
CA ARG A 323 -38.46 -11.72 -4.59
C ARG A 323 -36.97 -11.82 -4.89
N ILE A 324 -36.44 -13.02 -5.13
CA ILE A 324 -35.04 -13.25 -5.47
C ILE A 324 -34.90 -13.29 -6.99
N ARG A 325 -34.70 -12.12 -7.62
CA ARG A 325 -34.75 -11.98 -9.08
C ARG A 325 -33.50 -12.54 -9.76
N GLY A 326 -32.38 -12.62 -9.04
CA GLY A 326 -31.14 -13.12 -9.62
C GLY A 326 -29.98 -13.33 -8.66
N SER A 327 -28.78 -13.50 -9.22
CA SER A 327 -27.52 -13.77 -8.50
C SER A 327 -27.19 -12.70 -7.46
N ARG A 328 -27.48 -11.42 -7.75
CA ARG A 328 -27.25 -10.29 -6.83
C ARG A 328 -28.14 -10.32 -5.60
N ASP A 329 -29.41 -10.66 -5.75
CA ASP A 329 -30.30 -10.83 -4.59
C ASP A 329 -29.83 -12.00 -3.72
N LEU A 330 -29.36 -13.08 -4.35
CA LEU A 330 -28.81 -14.23 -3.65
C LEU A 330 -27.50 -13.89 -2.92
N GLU A 331 -26.61 -13.12 -3.55
CA GLU A 331 -25.39 -12.60 -2.92
C GLU A 331 -25.72 -11.74 -1.69
N HIS A 332 -26.68 -10.82 -1.79
CA HIS A 332 -27.11 -10.01 -0.66
C HIS A 332 -27.65 -10.87 0.50
N LEU A 333 -28.41 -11.93 0.20
CA LEU A 333 -28.86 -12.87 1.23
C LEU A 333 -27.70 -13.59 1.89
N VAL A 334 -26.78 -14.14 1.10
CA VAL A 334 -25.58 -14.81 1.62
C VAL A 334 -24.74 -13.86 2.45
N ARG A 335 -24.68 -12.58 2.08
CA ARG A 335 -23.95 -11.56 2.85
C ARG A 335 -24.56 -11.24 4.20
N ASN A 336 -25.87 -11.39 4.34
CA ASN A 336 -26.56 -11.09 5.58
C ASN A 336 -26.72 -12.29 6.51
N LEU A 337 -26.18 -13.46 6.13
CA LEU A 337 -26.17 -14.63 7.00
C LEU A 337 -25.28 -14.43 8.23
N PRO A 338 -25.67 -14.99 9.39
CA PRO A 338 -24.86 -14.97 10.60
C PRO A 338 -23.44 -15.51 10.35
N ALA A 339 -22.49 -14.81 10.96
CA ALA A 339 -21.07 -15.11 10.89
C ALA A 339 -20.64 -15.89 12.15
N THR A 340 -20.07 -17.09 11.98
CA THR A 340 -19.46 -17.86 13.07
C THR A 340 -17.95 -17.82 12.96
N GLN A 341 -17.26 -17.58 14.07
CA GLN A 341 -15.82 -17.61 14.07
C GLN A 341 -15.29 -19.05 14.19
N ARG A 342 -14.65 -19.60 13.16
CA ARG A 342 -14.02 -20.94 13.18
C ARG A 342 -12.51 -20.85 13.00
N TRP A 343 -11.77 -21.22 14.04
CA TRP A 343 -10.32 -21.26 14.05
C TRP A 343 -9.82 -22.66 13.66
N HIS A 344 -9.20 -22.81 12.49
CA HIS A 344 -8.74 -24.12 11.99
C HIS A 344 -7.47 -24.67 12.68
N ASN A 345 -6.81 -23.89 13.54
CA ASN A 345 -5.70 -24.36 14.38
C ASN A 345 -5.54 -23.44 15.62
N PRO A 346 -6.37 -23.62 16.66
CA PRO A 346 -6.39 -22.72 17.81
C PRO A 346 -5.03 -22.71 18.52
N ARG A 347 -4.34 -23.84 18.63
CA ARG A 347 -3.04 -23.93 19.33
C ARG A 347 -1.94 -23.10 18.66
N SER A 348 -1.78 -23.21 17.35
CA SER A 348 -0.78 -22.43 16.61
C SER A 348 -1.09 -20.93 16.61
N TRP A 349 -2.38 -20.58 16.53
CA TRP A 349 -2.79 -19.18 16.59
C TRP A 349 -2.60 -18.58 17.99
N THR A 350 -3.00 -19.28 19.05
CA THR A 350 -2.79 -18.86 20.43
C THR A 350 -1.30 -18.69 20.73
N ALA A 351 -0.45 -19.65 20.33
CA ALA A 351 0.99 -19.52 20.47
C ALA A 351 1.54 -18.29 19.72
N GLY A 352 1.11 -18.08 18.46
CA GLY A 352 1.52 -16.90 17.68
C GLY A 352 0.99 -15.58 18.25
N ARG A 353 -0.19 -15.56 18.88
CA ARG A 353 -0.75 -14.39 19.57
C ARG A 353 0.06 -14.06 20.82
N VAL A 354 0.29 -15.04 21.70
CA VAL A 354 1.10 -14.89 22.92
C VAL A 354 2.49 -14.38 22.56
N LEU A 355 3.12 -14.95 21.52
CA LEU A 355 4.44 -14.50 21.06
C LEU A 355 4.45 -13.06 20.56
N ARG A 356 3.37 -12.56 19.95
CA ARG A 356 3.23 -11.16 19.51
C ARG A 356 2.99 -10.20 20.68
N GLU A 357 2.13 -10.61 21.61
CA GLU A 357 1.89 -9.87 22.87
C GLU A 357 3.20 -9.72 23.65
N GLU A 358 3.99 -10.80 23.75
CA GLU A 358 5.31 -10.81 24.39
C GLU A 358 6.32 -9.88 23.67
N ILE A 359 6.31 -9.82 22.32
CA ILE A 359 7.15 -8.85 21.55
C ILE A 359 6.73 -7.42 21.85
N GLY A 360 5.42 -7.14 21.84
CA GLY A 360 4.90 -5.80 22.10
C GLY A 360 5.33 -5.31 23.49
N ALA A 361 5.11 -6.14 24.51
CA ALA A 361 5.48 -5.82 25.88
C ALA A 361 6.99 -5.59 26.05
N LEU A 362 7.84 -6.41 25.40
CA LEU A 362 9.29 -6.19 25.44
C LEU A 362 9.72 -4.88 24.79
N ARG A 363 9.14 -4.53 23.63
CA ARG A 363 9.45 -3.25 22.96
C ARG A 363 9.02 -2.05 23.80
N GLU A 364 7.87 -2.14 24.46
CA GLU A 364 7.40 -1.11 25.40
C GLU A 364 8.36 -0.97 26.60
N MET A 365 8.79 -2.09 27.18
CA MET A 365 9.75 -2.11 28.28
C MET A 365 11.10 -1.49 27.87
N GLU A 366 11.64 -1.88 26.71
CA GLU A 366 12.89 -1.32 26.18
C GLU A 366 12.76 0.18 25.88
N GLN A 367 11.63 0.61 25.34
CA GLN A 367 11.33 2.01 25.13
C GLN A 367 11.30 2.75 26.48
N TYR A 368 10.65 2.19 27.49
CA TYR A 368 10.62 2.77 28.81
C TYR A 368 12.02 2.92 29.39
N ASN A 369 12.82 1.85 29.35
CA ASN A 369 14.20 1.86 29.82
C ASN A 369 15.09 2.87 29.08
N ARG A 370 14.81 3.17 27.81
CA ARG A 370 15.49 4.25 27.08
C ARG A 370 15.04 5.63 27.55
N GLU A 371 13.75 5.84 27.76
CA GLU A 371 13.21 7.15 28.14
C GLU A 371 13.60 7.53 29.57
N ILE A 372 13.63 6.59 30.52
CA ILE A 372 14.07 6.90 31.90
C ILE A 372 15.55 7.24 32.01
N ARG A 373 16.41 6.81 31.06
CA ARG A 373 17.83 7.20 31.05
C ARG A 373 18.01 8.71 30.80
N LEU A 374 16.99 9.37 30.29
CA LEU A 374 16.96 10.81 30.08
C LEU A 374 16.42 11.57 31.30
N LEU A 375 15.93 10.84 32.31
CA LEU A 375 15.46 11.42 33.57
C LEU A 375 16.64 11.54 34.55
N PRO A 376 16.51 12.43 35.57
CA PRO A 376 17.49 12.50 36.65
C PRO A 376 17.71 11.15 37.32
N GLU A 377 18.94 10.88 37.76
CA GLU A 377 19.26 9.65 38.49
C GLU A 377 18.32 9.47 39.70
N GLY A 378 17.74 8.28 39.84
CA GLY A 378 16.81 7.93 40.90
C GLY A 378 15.34 8.32 40.66
N ALA A 379 15.01 9.02 39.56
CA ALA A 379 13.63 9.39 39.23
C ALA A 379 12.75 8.18 38.85
N ALA A 380 13.36 7.13 38.28
CA ALA A 380 12.65 5.92 37.88
C ALA A 380 13.60 4.71 37.89
N GLN A 381 13.06 3.53 38.19
CA GLN A 381 13.78 2.27 38.16
C GLN A 381 13.74 1.67 36.76
N ALA A 382 14.88 1.17 36.27
CA ALA A 382 14.93 0.35 35.06
C ALA A 382 14.16 -0.95 35.24
N ALA A 383 13.26 -1.22 34.31
CA ALA A 383 12.43 -2.41 34.33
C ALA A 383 13.19 -3.60 33.75
N ASP A 384 13.22 -4.70 34.49
CA ASP A 384 13.42 -6.02 33.89
C ASP A 384 12.06 -6.65 33.56
N TRP A 385 12.10 -7.85 32.96
CA TRP A 385 10.88 -8.51 32.52
C TRP A 385 9.97 -8.93 33.67
N ASP A 386 10.52 -9.30 34.82
CA ASP A 386 9.71 -9.76 35.95
C ASP A 386 9.00 -8.57 36.61
N LEU A 387 9.65 -7.41 36.65
CA LEU A 387 9.01 -6.15 37.04
C LEU A 387 7.98 -5.67 36.01
N TRP A 388 8.27 -5.79 34.71
CA TRP A 388 7.34 -5.37 33.65
C TRP A 388 6.07 -6.23 33.53
N LYS A 389 6.10 -7.48 34.03
CA LYS A 389 4.89 -8.32 34.15
C LYS A 389 3.93 -7.83 35.22
N ASP A 390 4.43 -7.13 36.24
CA ASP A 390 3.57 -6.55 37.25
C ASP A 390 2.75 -5.44 36.59
N GLU A 391 1.44 -5.65 36.51
CA GLU A 391 0.55 -4.74 35.82
C GLU A 391 0.53 -3.36 36.50
N GLY A 392 0.66 -3.32 37.83
CA GLY A 392 0.74 -2.08 38.60
C GLY A 392 1.98 -1.27 38.23
N PHE A 393 3.15 -1.90 38.22
CA PHE A 393 4.39 -1.27 37.78
C PHE A 393 4.30 -0.79 36.33
N ARG A 394 3.83 -1.64 35.41
CA ARG A 394 3.75 -1.29 33.99
C ARG A 394 2.86 -0.09 33.74
N VAL A 395 1.70 -0.03 34.39
CA VAL A 395 0.78 1.13 34.27
C VAL A 395 1.43 2.40 34.80
N GLN A 396 2.12 2.34 35.95
CA GLN A 396 2.85 3.48 36.50
C GLN A 396 3.99 3.95 35.57
N ALA A 397 4.77 3.00 35.05
CA ALA A 397 5.88 3.25 34.13
C ALA A 397 5.44 3.93 32.83
N LEU A 398 4.34 3.47 32.23
CA LEU A 398 3.76 4.08 31.04
C LEU A 398 3.16 5.46 31.33
N GLY A 399 2.52 5.63 32.50
CA GLY A 399 2.00 6.92 32.95
C GLY A 399 3.10 7.98 33.09
N LEU A 400 4.23 7.61 33.70
CA LEU A 400 5.40 8.49 33.85
C LEU A 400 5.91 9.02 32.50
N ILE A 401 5.99 8.14 31.50
CA ILE A 401 6.41 8.51 30.14
C ILE A 401 5.41 9.45 29.49
N GLU A 402 4.12 9.17 29.64
CA GLU A 402 3.08 9.98 29.05
C GLU A 402 3.05 11.38 29.66
N ASP A 403 3.17 11.48 30.99
CA ASP A 403 3.26 12.76 31.70
C ASP A 403 4.50 13.55 31.24
N ARG A 404 5.66 12.90 31.10
CA ARG A 404 6.87 13.53 30.59
C ARG A 404 6.71 14.08 29.17
N ARG A 405 6.03 13.33 28.30
CA ARG A 405 5.74 13.80 26.92
C ARG A 405 4.82 15.03 26.94
N ARG A 406 3.82 15.05 27.81
CA ARG A 406 2.94 16.22 27.97
C ARG A 406 3.73 17.44 28.47
N GLU A 407 4.63 17.27 29.42
CA GLU A 407 5.51 18.35 29.89
C GLU A 407 6.39 18.92 28.79
N LEU A 408 7.03 18.06 27.98
CA LEU A 408 7.89 18.47 26.88
C LEU A 408 7.10 19.22 25.80
N MET A 409 5.90 18.75 25.44
CA MET A 409 5.03 19.47 24.51
C MET A 409 4.63 20.84 25.07
N ALA A 410 4.21 20.92 26.34
CA ALA A 410 3.85 22.18 26.97
C ALA A 410 5.04 23.15 27.11
N ALA A 411 6.28 22.65 27.26
CA ALA A 411 7.49 23.47 27.26
C ALA A 411 7.76 24.05 25.85
N HIS A 412 7.65 23.23 24.81
CA HIS A 412 7.81 23.69 23.42
C HIS A 412 6.73 24.71 23.00
N GLU A 413 5.49 24.53 23.43
CA GLU A 413 4.41 25.50 23.16
C GLU A 413 4.68 26.85 23.83
N ARG A 414 5.16 26.84 25.09
CA ARG A 414 5.57 28.07 25.79
C ARG A 414 6.71 28.78 25.09
N GLU A 415 7.76 28.05 24.70
CA GLU A 415 8.89 28.62 23.97
C GLU A 415 8.47 29.21 22.62
N ARG A 416 7.55 28.55 21.91
CA ARG A 416 7.00 29.06 20.66
C ARG A 416 6.22 30.35 20.89
N TYR A 417 5.36 30.39 21.91
CA TYR A 417 4.57 31.57 22.25
C TYR A 417 5.47 32.76 22.63
N GLU A 418 6.50 32.54 23.45
CA GLU A 418 7.47 33.56 23.83
C GLU A 418 8.22 34.14 22.62
N ARG A 419 8.64 33.28 21.67
CA ARG A 419 9.28 33.73 20.43
C ARG A 419 8.32 34.52 19.53
N GLU A 420 7.06 34.11 19.44
CA GLU A 420 6.05 34.81 18.65
C GLU A 420 5.72 36.19 19.25
N GLU A 421 5.60 36.29 20.58
CA GLU A 421 5.36 37.55 21.28
C GLU A 421 6.59 38.49 21.20
N ALA A 422 7.81 37.97 21.33
CA ALA A 422 9.03 38.75 21.14
C ALA A 422 9.10 39.36 19.73
N ARG A 423 8.78 38.60 18.68
CA ARG A 423 8.70 39.10 17.30
C ARG A 423 7.58 40.12 17.12
N ARG A 424 6.46 39.99 17.82
CA ARG A 424 5.37 40.96 17.79
C ARG A 424 5.80 42.29 18.39
N LEU A 425 6.44 42.27 19.57
CA LEU A 425 6.98 43.46 20.22
C LEU A 425 8.06 44.14 19.37
N GLU A 426 8.96 43.37 18.76
CA GLU A 426 9.98 43.90 17.86
C GLU A 426 9.36 44.60 16.63
N ARG A 427 8.29 44.04 16.05
CA ARG A 427 7.56 44.68 14.94
C ARG A 427 6.93 46.00 15.36
N ILE A 428 6.30 46.05 16.53
CA ILE A 428 5.70 47.28 17.06
C ILE A 428 6.78 48.36 17.28
N ALA A 429 7.93 47.98 17.86
CA ALA A 429 9.03 48.90 18.09
C ALA A 429 9.61 49.46 16.78
N ARG A 430 9.84 48.60 15.77
CA ARG A 430 10.31 49.03 14.44
C ARG A 430 9.30 49.94 13.74
N GLN A 431 8.00 49.65 13.86
CA GLN A 431 6.95 50.48 13.26
C GLN A 431 6.87 51.86 13.94
N ALA A 432 6.99 51.91 15.27
CA ALA A 432 7.05 53.17 16.00
C ALA A 432 8.28 54.01 15.62
N GLN A 433 9.44 53.38 15.45
CA GLN A 433 10.66 54.04 14.99
C GLN A 433 10.51 54.60 13.55
N ARG A 434 9.93 53.81 12.64
CA ARG A 434 9.63 54.27 11.27
C ARG A 434 8.67 55.45 11.26
N HIS A 435 7.62 55.39 12.08
CA HIS A 435 6.65 56.47 12.20
C HIS A 435 7.29 57.77 12.70
N GLN A 436 8.09 57.70 13.76
CA GLN A 436 8.81 58.87 14.27
C GLN A 436 9.77 59.46 13.24
N TRP A 437 10.49 58.62 12.50
CA TRP A 437 11.36 59.06 11.40
C TRP A 437 10.56 59.75 10.28
N ALA A 438 9.43 59.17 9.87
CA ALA A 438 8.59 59.73 8.81
C ALA A 438 8.05 61.12 9.19
N LEU A 439 7.63 61.32 10.44
CA LEU A 439 7.22 62.63 10.96
C LEU A 439 8.36 63.66 10.90
N GLN A 440 9.57 63.28 11.30
CA GLN A 440 10.74 64.17 11.27
C GLN A 440 11.12 64.54 9.84
N MET A 441 11.14 63.56 8.94
CA MET A 441 11.49 63.76 7.54
C MET A 441 10.41 64.57 6.79
N ALA A 442 9.12 64.34 7.07
CA ALA A 442 8.04 65.15 6.55
C ALA A 442 8.18 66.63 6.96
N ALA A 443 8.48 66.89 8.24
CA ALA A 443 8.69 68.25 8.74
C ALA A 443 9.94 68.94 8.15
N LEU A 444 10.98 68.17 7.79
CA LEU A 444 12.17 68.68 7.13
C LEU A 444 11.86 69.17 5.71
N LEU A 445 11.04 68.42 4.97
CA LEU A 445 10.81 68.59 3.54
C LEU A 445 9.65 69.54 3.20
N ASP A 446 8.58 69.53 3.99
CA ASP A 446 7.35 70.25 3.64
C ASP A 446 7.59 71.77 3.53
N GLY A 447 7.21 72.34 2.37
CA GLY A 447 7.37 73.75 2.05
C GLY A 447 8.79 74.19 1.67
N ARG A 448 9.76 73.28 1.57
CA ARG A 448 11.14 73.63 1.19
C ARG A 448 11.28 73.82 -0.31
N GLU A 449 11.96 74.89 -0.71
CA GLU A 449 12.34 75.12 -2.10
C GLU A 449 13.52 74.20 -2.46
N VAL A 450 13.34 73.35 -3.47
CA VAL A 450 14.35 72.38 -3.97
C VAL A 450 15.07 72.85 -5.22
N ALA A 451 14.43 73.73 -5.99
CA ALA A 451 15.00 74.40 -7.14
C ALA A 451 14.24 75.72 -7.33
N SER A 452 14.82 76.68 -8.07
CA SER A 452 14.20 77.99 -8.25
C SER A 452 12.75 77.87 -8.77
N GLY A 453 11.78 78.30 -7.95
CA GLY A 453 10.35 78.23 -8.28
C GLY A 453 9.69 76.85 -8.09
N LEU A 454 10.40 75.87 -7.52
CA LEU A 454 9.92 74.52 -7.23
C LEU A 454 10.07 74.18 -5.74
N SER A 455 8.94 73.85 -5.10
CA SER A 455 8.88 73.51 -3.68
C SER A 455 8.40 72.09 -3.45
N LEU A 456 8.81 71.50 -2.32
CA LEU A 456 8.29 70.23 -1.86
C LEU A 456 7.01 70.45 -1.06
N VAL A 457 6.00 69.63 -1.33
CA VAL A 457 4.80 69.52 -0.50
C VAL A 457 4.71 68.07 -0.04
N VAL A 458 4.55 67.84 1.25
CA VAL A 458 4.43 66.48 1.80
C VAL A 458 2.94 66.13 1.98
N ALA A 459 2.56 64.92 1.59
CA ALA A 459 1.19 64.47 1.76
C ALA A 459 0.90 64.19 3.23
N ARG A 460 -0.14 64.84 3.76
CA ARG A 460 -0.59 64.66 5.15
C ARG A 460 -1.78 63.72 5.26
N ASP A 461 -2.44 63.43 4.15
CA ASP A 461 -3.63 62.59 4.07
C ASP A 461 -3.71 61.84 2.74
N ALA A 462 -4.57 60.82 2.73
CA ALA A 462 -4.81 59.93 1.59
C ALA A 462 -5.43 60.66 0.39
N GLU A 463 -6.19 61.73 0.66
CA GLU A 463 -6.86 62.52 -0.38
C GLU A 463 -5.82 63.28 -1.21
N THR A 464 -4.81 63.85 -0.56
CA THR A 464 -3.69 64.55 -1.20
C THR A 464 -2.91 63.61 -2.12
N LEU A 465 -2.56 62.40 -1.68
CA LEU A 465 -1.89 61.40 -2.53
C LEU A 465 -2.75 60.94 -3.70
N SER A 466 -4.03 60.71 -3.46
CA SER A 466 -4.98 60.31 -4.50
C SER A 466 -5.12 61.41 -5.55
N HIS A 467 -5.15 62.67 -5.12
CA HIS A 467 -5.19 63.84 -5.99
C HIS A 467 -3.93 63.94 -6.85
N TRP A 468 -2.73 63.78 -6.26
CA TRP A 468 -1.48 63.77 -7.01
C TRP A 468 -1.42 62.62 -8.03
N GLY A 469 -1.85 61.41 -7.63
CA GLY A 469 -1.94 60.26 -8.54
C GLY A 469 -2.85 60.52 -9.73
N ALA A 470 -3.99 61.17 -9.51
CA ALA A 470 -4.90 61.57 -10.58
C ALA A 470 -4.29 62.64 -11.51
N MET A 471 -3.62 63.65 -10.95
CA MET A 471 -2.99 64.72 -11.74
C MET A 471 -1.81 64.23 -12.58
N LEU A 472 -0.96 63.38 -12.00
CA LEU A 472 0.20 62.80 -12.66
C LEU A 472 -0.16 61.53 -13.47
N ASN A 473 -1.37 61.00 -13.37
CA ASN A 473 -1.77 59.73 -13.96
C ASN A 473 -0.83 58.57 -13.57
N ASN A 474 -0.60 58.40 -12.26
CA ASN A 474 0.18 57.31 -11.69
C ASN A 474 -0.50 56.69 -10.44
N CYS A 475 0.08 55.61 -9.92
CA CYS A 475 -0.52 54.81 -8.85
C CYS A 475 -0.16 55.28 -7.43
N ILE A 476 0.40 56.48 -7.23
CA ILE A 476 0.86 56.89 -5.89
C ILE A 476 -0.27 56.95 -4.85
N GLY A 477 -1.51 57.22 -5.27
CA GLY A 477 -2.68 57.19 -4.40
C GLY A 477 -2.94 55.83 -3.75
N ALA A 478 -2.45 54.73 -4.32
CA ALA A 478 -2.60 53.39 -3.75
C ALA A 478 -1.76 53.17 -2.48
N TYR A 479 -0.75 54.01 -2.22
CA TYR A 479 0.13 53.91 -1.04
C TYR A 479 -0.41 54.67 0.19
N ALA A 480 -1.69 55.09 0.18
CA ALA A 480 -2.30 55.77 1.32
C ALA A 480 -2.21 55.00 2.64
N GLY A 481 -2.15 53.66 2.61
CA GLY A 481 -1.96 52.82 3.80
C GLY A 481 -0.55 52.87 4.41
N GLU A 482 0.40 53.48 3.71
CA GLU A 482 1.79 53.69 4.16
C GLU A 482 2.06 55.14 4.57
N LEU A 483 1.05 56.03 4.45
CA LEU A 483 1.10 57.35 5.05
C LEU A 483 1.41 57.20 6.54
N GLU A 484 2.31 58.05 7.03
CA GLU A 484 2.86 58.01 8.39
C GLU A 484 3.94 56.94 8.67
N LEU A 485 4.27 56.06 7.72
CA LEU A 485 5.40 55.13 7.84
C LEU A 485 6.51 55.42 6.84
N ASP A 486 6.13 55.92 5.66
CA ASP A 486 7.01 56.46 4.63
C ASP A 486 6.59 57.90 4.32
N VAL A 487 7.52 58.67 3.75
CA VAL A 487 7.25 60.06 3.38
C VAL A 487 6.98 60.14 1.90
N PHE A 488 5.77 60.59 1.57
CA PHE A 488 5.38 60.86 0.20
C PHE A 488 5.31 62.37 -0.03
N ALA A 489 6.03 62.85 -1.04
CA ALA A 489 6.12 64.27 -1.35
C ALA A 489 5.81 64.54 -2.83
N ALA A 490 5.52 65.79 -3.16
CA ALA A 490 5.39 66.28 -4.51
C ALA A 490 6.31 67.47 -4.72
N VAL A 491 6.88 67.60 -5.92
CA VAL A 491 7.54 68.82 -6.37
C VAL A 491 6.49 69.67 -7.08
N CYS A 492 6.22 70.85 -6.54
CA CYS A 492 5.18 71.76 -6.98
C CYS A 492 5.76 73.09 -7.46
N GLU A 493 5.18 73.65 -8.51
CA GLU A 493 5.42 75.04 -8.93
C GLU A 493 4.76 76.03 -7.96
N ALA A 494 5.13 77.31 -8.06
CA ALA A 494 4.57 78.38 -7.24
C ALA A 494 3.04 78.56 -7.39
N ASP A 495 2.46 78.11 -8.49
CA ASP A 495 1.00 78.12 -8.73
C ASP A 495 0.27 76.89 -8.14
N GLY A 496 1.01 75.99 -7.47
CA GLY A 496 0.49 74.77 -6.86
C GLY A 496 0.44 73.57 -7.81
N ARG A 497 0.92 73.70 -9.06
CA ARG A 497 0.94 72.59 -10.02
C ARG A 497 1.97 71.54 -9.63
N VAL A 498 1.51 70.30 -9.42
CA VAL A 498 2.38 69.15 -9.17
C VAL A 498 3.08 68.73 -10.45
N ARG A 499 4.41 68.65 -10.40
CA ARG A 499 5.28 68.22 -11.50
C ARG A 499 5.85 66.83 -11.29
N LEU A 500 6.29 66.52 -10.07
CA LEU A 500 6.81 65.21 -9.68
C LEU A 500 6.18 64.73 -8.39
N ASN A 501 6.19 63.42 -8.16
CA ASN A 501 5.91 62.80 -6.88
C ASN A 501 7.06 61.91 -6.42
N LEU A 502 7.24 61.78 -5.11
CA LEU A 502 8.34 61.08 -4.47
C LEU A 502 7.83 60.12 -3.39
N GLN A 503 8.52 59.01 -3.22
CA GLN A 503 8.42 58.15 -2.04
C GLN A 503 9.80 58.04 -1.42
N ILE A 504 9.85 58.27 -0.10
CA ILE A 504 11.06 58.26 0.69
C ILE A 504 10.85 57.30 1.86
N THR A 505 11.72 56.30 1.97
CA THR A 505 11.66 55.28 3.02
C THR A 505 12.86 55.39 3.95
N GLN A 506 12.72 54.93 5.20
CA GLN A 506 13.78 55.04 6.22
C GLN A 506 15.04 54.26 5.83
N SER A 507 14.88 53.10 5.20
CA SER A 507 15.98 52.18 4.89
C SER A 507 16.73 52.54 3.61
N HIS A 508 16.04 53.15 2.63
CA HIS A 508 16.58 53.33 1.28
C HIS A 508 16.64 54.78 0.82
N GLY A 509 16.01 55.71 1.53
CA GLY A 509 15.89 57.09 1.11
C GLY A 509 14.85 57.22 -0.01
N VAL A 510 15.09 58.07 -1.02
CA VAL A 510 14.21 58.19 -2.18
C VAL A 510 14.23 56.89 -2.99
N GLU A 511 13.09 56.23 -3.09
CA GLU A 511 12.89 55.00 -3.89
C GLU A 511 12.30 55.30 -5.28
N GLN A 512 11.57 56.41 -5.40
CA GLN A 512 11.02 56.86 -6.67
C GLN A 512 10.85 58.38 -6.70
N ILE A 513 11.02 58.95 -7.89
CA ILE A 513 10.70 60.34 -8.24
C ILE A 513 10.15 60.40 -9.67
N LEU A 514 8.84 60.46 -9.78
CA LEU A 514 8.14 60.24 -11.06
C LEU A 514 7.35 61.48 -11.48
N GLY A 515 7.30 61.72 -12.79
CA GLY A 515 6.45 62.72 -13.42
C GLY A 515 5.17 62.13 -14.00
N LYS A 516 4.54 62.88 -14.90
CA LYS A 516 3.27 62.47 -15.49
C LYS A 516 3.40 61.17 -16.30
N ASN A 517 2.51 60.21 -16.10
CA ASN A 517 2.56 58.86 -16.68
C ASN A 517 3.87 58.10 -16.34
N ASN A 518 4.37 58.23 -15.10
CA ASN A 518 5.61 57.60 -14.64
C ASN A 518 6.85 57.99 -15.47
N ARG A 519 6.87 59.21 -16.03
CA ARG A 519 8.04 59.72 -16.76
C ARG A 519 9.18 60.03 -15.78
N ASP A 520 10.41 59.83 -16.24
CA ASP A 520 11.60 60.22 -15.48
C ASP A 520 11.63 61.73 -15.23
N ALA A 521 12.21 62.13 -14.11
CA ALA A 521 12.29 63.52 -13.67
C ALA A 521 12.94 64.43 -14.72
N VAL A 522 13.97 63.98 -15.44
CA VAL A 522 14.61 64.73 -16.54
C VAL A 522 13.64 64.99 -17.69
N ARG A 523 12.77 64.04 -18.01
CA ARG A 523 11.79 64.20 -19.11
C ARG A 523 10.67 65.17 -18.73
N GLU A 524 10.37 65.28 -17.44
CA GLU A 524 9.33 66.17 -16.94
C GLU A 524 9.86 67.59 -16.66
N LEU A 525 11.02 67.73 -16.02
CA LEU A 525 11.57 69.01 -15.57
C LEU A 525 12.78 69.52 -16.39
N GLY A 526 13.35 68.73 -17.30
CA GLY A 526 14.55 69.11 -18.04
C GLY A 526 15.77 69.29 -17.11
N GLU A 527 16.53 70.37 -17.30
CA GLU A 527 17.73 70.68 -16.50
C GLU A 527 17.42 70.94 -15.02
N ALA A 528 16.19 71.39 -14.69
CA ALA A 528 15.76 71.59 -13.32
C ALA A 528 15.64 70.28 -12.52
N ALA A 529 15.58 69.12 -13.19
CA ALA A 529 15.55 67.82 -12.52
C ALA A 529 16.80 67.55 -11.68
N GLN A 530 18.00 67.95 -12.15
CA GLN A 530 19.23 67.79 -11.38
C GLN A 530 19.25 68.72 -10.15
N GLN A 531 18.70 69.93 -10.28
CA GLN A 531 18.59 70.86 -9.16
C GLN A 531 17.69 70.30 -8.05
N VAL A 532 16.60 69.63 -8.41
CA VAL A 532 15.73 68.95 -7.43
C VAL A 532 16.48 67.85 -6.66
N VAL A 533 17.29 67.05 -7.35
CA VAL A 533 18.13 66.02 -6.71
C VAL A 533 19.17 66.64 -5.79
N ASP A 534 19.86 67.68 -6.26
CA ASP A 534 20.88 68.39 -5.50
C ASP A 534 20.26 69.06 -4.26
N GLY A 535 19.06 69.64 -4.38
CA GLY A 535 18.30 70.25 -3.29
C GLY A 535 17.86 69.24 -2.23
N LEU A 536 17.34 68.08 -2.65
CA LEU A 536 17.06 66.95 -1.74
C LEU A 536 18.32 66.43 -1.04
N SER A 537 19.43 66.35 -1.78
CA SER A 537 20.72 65.92 -1.24
C SER A 537 21.28 66.91 -0.21
N ALA A 538 21.11 68.21 -0.44
CA ALA A 538 21.48 69.26 0.49
C ALA A 538 20.63 69.23 1.79
N MET A 539 19.43 68.65 1.73
CA MET A 539 18.59 68.35 2.88
C MET A 539 18.91 66.98 3.51
N GLU A 540 20.06 66.38 3.20
CA GLU A 540 20.52 65.09 3.70
C GLU A 540 19.58 63.91 3.36
N VAL A 541 18.74 64.06 2.32
CA VAL A 541 17.91 62.97 1.83
C VAL A 541 18.76 62.00 1.02
N ASN A 542 18.86 60.76 1.50
CA ASN A 542 19.54 59.69 0.79
C ASN A 542 18.75 59.22 -0.42
N PHE A 543 19.43 58.60 -1.39
CA PHE A 543 18.81 58.00 -2.56
C PHE A 543 19.11 56.50 -2.63
N GLN A 544 18.11 55.74 -3.06
CA GLN A 544 18.32 54.35 -3.44
C GLN A 544 19.11 54.32 -4.77
N PRO A 545 20.16 53.48 -4.90
CA PRO A 545 20.96 53.42 -6.13
C PRO A 545 20.16 53.13 -7.41
N GLU A 546 19.00 52.48 -7.28
CA GLU A 546 18.09 52.09 -8.37
C GLU A 546 16.74 52.81 -8.29
N ALA A 547 16.69 54.00 -7.68
CA ALA A 547 15.45 54.75 -7.55
C ALA A 547 14.77 55.00 -8.90
N LEU A 548 13.46 54.74 -8.98
CA LEU A 548 12.69 54.90 -10.21
C LEU A 548 12.56 56.37 -10.60
N GLY A 549 12.59 56.65 -11.91
CA GLY A 549 12.43 58.02 -12.42
C GLY A 549 13.70 58.87 -12.43
N MET A 550 14.84 58.28 -12.06
CA MET A 550 16.14 58.96 -11.95
C MET A 550 17.05 58.82 -13.17
N ALA A 551 16.56 58.26 -14.28
CA ALA A 551 17.38 58.01 -15.45
C ALA A 551 17.98 59.32 -16.01
N GLY A 552 19.31 59.38 -16.10
CA GLY A 552 20.05 60.54 -16.59
C GLY A 552 20.46 61.57 -15.52
N LEU A 553 20.14 61.34 -14.25
CA LEU A 553 20.53 62.19 -13.12
C LEU A 553 21.77 61.66 -12.42
N ARG A 554 22.58 62.58 -11.89
CA ARG A 554 23.76 62.26 -11.08
C ARG A 554 23.33 62.15 -9.62
N LEU A 555 23.49 60.96 -9.05
CA LEU A 555 23.31 60.73 -7.62
C LEU A 555 24.55 61.19 -6.85
N PRO A 556 24.40 61.83 -5.68
CA PRO A 556 25.54 62.09 -4.80
C PRO A 556 26.21 60.77 -4.42
N GLN A 557 27.55 60.73 -4.43
CA GLN A 557 28.26 59.59 -3.89
C GLN A 557 28.05 59.54 -2.38
N ARG A 558 27.63 58.38 -1.85
CA ARG A 558 27.55 58.16 -0.40
C ARG A 558 28.93 58.37 0.20
N THR A 559 29.14 59.47 0.93
CA THR A 559 30.22 59.53 1.91
C THR A 559 29.78 58.68 3.10
N HIS A 560 30.51 57.59 3.32
CA HIS A 560 30.30 56.64 4.42
C HIS A 560 30.50 57.26 5.79
#